data_AF-A0A200JDC5-F1
#
_entry.id   AF-A0A200JDC5-F1
#
_cell.length_a   1.000
_cell.length_b   1.000
_cell.length_c   1.000
_cell.angle_alpha   90.00
_cell.angle_beta   90.00
_cell.angle_gamma   90.00
#
_symmetry.space_group_name_H-M   'P 1'
#
loop_
_entity.id
_entity.type
_entity.pdbx_description
1 polymer ?
#
loop_
_entity_poly.entity_id
_entity_poly.type
_entity_poly.pdbx_seq_one_letter_code
_entity_poly.pdbx_strand_id
1 'polypeptide(L)'
;MNEEKVKIMMTPNQQPIKQVSYQDMYAMKDTLEQLESWTDILMVVDKHFANRKLPLNKKKIARDYYSLSQIFGSFMDDFSNCIDRLETQLDQLMKKEKVKISQ
;
A
#
# COMPACT_ATOMS: atom_id res chain seq x y z
N MET A 1 23.94 -39.90 -16.96
CA MET A 1 23.00 -39.00 -16.25
C MET A 1 23.10 -37.66 -16.95
N ASN A 2 22.13 -37.31 -17.79
CA ASN A 2 22.17 -36.04 -18.52
C ASN A 2 21.74 -34.92 -17.56
N GLU A 3 22.64 -33.99 -17.29
CA GLU A 3 22.33 -32.75 -16.60
C GLU A 3 21.47 -31.88 -17.54
N GLU A 4 20.16 -31.83 -17.29
CA GLU A 4 19.29 -30.84 -17.93
C GLU A 4 19.81 -29.44 -17.59
N LYS A 5 20.31 -28.72 -18.60
CA LYS A 5 20.81 -27.36 -18.42
C LYS A 5 19.65 -26.42 -18.14
N VAL A 6 19.39 -26.14 -16.87
CA VAL A 6 18.39 -25.15 -16.44
C VAL A 6 18.83 -23.76 -16.92
N LYS A 7 18.10 -23.19 -17.89
CA LYS A 7 18.36 -21.84 -18.40
C LYS A 7 17.46 -20.83 -17.71
N ILE A 8 18.05 -19.77 -17.15
CA ILE A 8 17.30 -18.65 -16.57
C ILE A 8 16.82 -17.72 -17.69
N MET A 9 15.55 -17.32 -17.63
CA MET A 9 15.00 -16.34 -18.55
C MET A 9 15.55 -14.94 -18.25
N MET A 10 16.00 -14.25 -19.30
CA MET A 10 16.58 -12.91 -19.21
C MET A 10 15.77 -11.93 -20.07
N THR A 11 15.78 -10.67 -19.70
CA THR A 11 15.31 -9.54 -20.50
C THR A 11 16.29 -9.21 -21.65
N PRO A 12 15.90 -8.35 -22.61
CA PRO A 12 16.80 -7.92 -23.70
C PRO A 12 18.10 -7.25 -23.22
N ASN A 13 18.07 -6.56 -22.08
CA ASN A 13 19.24 -5.96 -21.41
C ASN A 13 19.96 -6.93 -20.46
N GLN A 14 19.77 -8.25 -20.62
CA GLN A 14 20.46 -9.32 -19.88
C GLN A 14 20.18 -9.33 -18.36
N GLN A 15 19.00 -8.89 -17.92
CA GLN A 15 18.59 -8.96 -16.51
C GLN A 15 17.70 -10.18 -16.25
N PRO A 16 17.86 -10.91 -15.13
CA PRO A 16 17.03 -12.07 -14.83
C PRO A 16 15.58 -11.71 -14.54
N ILE A 17 14.64 -12.46 -15.12
CA ILE A 17 13.20 -12.27 -14.89
C ILE A 17 12.77 -13.01 -13.62
N LYS A 18 12.13 -12.29 -12.70
CA LYS A 18 11.53 -12.85 -11.48
C LYS A 18 10.23 -13.58 -11.78
N GLN A 19 10.00 -14.69 -11.09
CA GLN A 19 8.75 -15.44 -11.17
C GLN A 19 7.69 -14.79 -10.27
N VAL A 20 7.11 -13.68 -10.73
CA VAL A 20 6.01 -13.00 -10.05
C VAL A 20 4.69 -13.55 -10.57
N SER A 21 3.80 -13.96 -9.67
CA SER A 21 2.47 -14.48 -10.00
C SER A 21 1.42 -13.38 -9.96
N TYR A 22 0.26 -13.64 -10.59
CA TYR A 22 -0.90 -12.75 -10.49
C TYR A 22 -1.36 -12.55 -9.05
N GLN A 23 -1.27 -13.60 -8.21
CA GLN A 23 -1.67 -13.49 -6.80
C GLN A 23 -0.79 -12.49 -6.04
N ASP A 24 0.51 -12.44 -6.33
CA ASP A 24 1.39 -11.44 -5.69
C ASP A 24 1.02 -10.02 -6.13
N MET A 25 0.70 -9.84 -7.42
CA MET A 25 0.28 -8.54 -7.95
C MET A 25 -1.06 -8.09 -7.34
N TYR A 26 -2.02 -9.01 -7.21
CA TYR A 26 -3.31 -8.72 -6.56
C TYR A 26 -3.12 -8.40 -5.08
N ALA A 27 -2.29 -9.15 -4.35
CA ALA A 27 -2.03 -8.87 -2.93
C ALA A 27 -1.44 -7.46 -2.71
N MET A 28 -0.57 -6.99 -3.60
CA MET A 28 -0.06 -5.61 -3.53
C MET A 28 -1.14 -4.59 -3.89
N LYS A 29 -1.96 -4.88 -4.91
CA LYS A 29 -3.07 -4.03 -5.34
C LYS A 29 -4.09 -3.85 -4.23
N ASP A 30 -4.45 -4.92 -3.51
CA ASP A 30 -5.39 -4.86 -2.38
C ASP A 30 -4.86 -3.94 -1.27
N THR A 31 -3.56 -3.95 -0.99
CA THR A 31 -2.94 -3.02 -0.03
C THR A 31 -2.98 -1.58 -0.51
N LEU A 32 -2.77 -1.33 -1.80
CA LEU A 32 -2.90 0.00 -2.37
C LEU A 32 -4.34 0.50 -2.33
N GLU A 33 -5.32 -0.33 -2.67
CA GLU A 33 -6.75 0.03 -2.61
C GLU A 33 -7.18 0.38 -1.17
N GLN A 34 -6.66 -0.35 -0.17
CA GLN A 34 -6.90 -0.02 1.23
C GLN A 34 -6.36 1.38 1.59
N LEU A 35 -5.14 1.71 1.17
CA LEU A 35 -4.57 3.05 1.36
C LEU A 35 -5.38 4.13 0.63
N GLU A 36 -5.78 3.87 -0.61
CA GLU A 36 -6.58 4.79 -1.42
C GLU A 36 -7.95 5.06 -0.81
N SER A 37 -8.56 4.07 -0.14
CA SER A 37 -9.86 4.21 0.51
C SER A 37 -9.92 5.31 1.60
N TRP A 38 -8.76 5.66 2.19
CA TRP A 38 -8.68 6.77 3.14
C TRP A 38 -8.81 8.15 2.50
N THR A 39 -8.62 8.26 1.18
CA THR A 39 -8.69 9.54 0.47
C THR A 39 -10.04 10.22 0.66
N ASP A 40 -11.14 9.47 0.51
CA ASP A 40 -12.49 10.01 0.68
C ASP A 40 -12.75 10.47 2.11
N ILE A 41 -12.28 9.69 3.09
CA ILE A 41 -12.43 10.01 4.52
C ILE A 41 -11.66 11.29 4.85
N LEU A 42 -10.41 11.41 4.39
CA LEU A 42 -9.58 12.59 4.60
C LEU A 42 -10.14 13.82 3.89
N MET A 43 -10.73 13.67 2.69
CA MET A 43 -11.42 14.75 2.00
C MET A 43 -12.63 15.27 2.79
N VAL A 44 -13.39 14.40 3.48
CA VAL A 44 -14.48 14.83 4.35
C VAL A 44 -13.95 15.61 5.54
N VAL A 45 -12.86 15.15 6.15
CA VAL A 45 -12.18 15.85 7.25
C VAL A 45 -11.71 17.24 6.84
N ASP A 46 -11.07 17.36 5.67
CA ASP A 46 -10.58 18.63 5.14
C ASP A 46 -11.72 19.63 4.87
N LYS A 47 -12.80 19.18 4.20
CA LYS A 47 -13.99 19.99 3.93
C LYS A 47 -14.68 20.50 5.19
N HIS A 48 -14.67 19.71 6.27
CA HIS A 48 -15.22 20.13 7.57
C HIS A 48 -14.47 21.34 8.13
N PHE A 49 -13.15 21.40 7.93
CA PHE A 49 -12.32 22.50 8.41
C PHE A 49 -12.22 23.70 7.47
N ALA A 50 -12.39 23.51 6.17
CA ALA A 50 -12.43 24.61 5.21
C ALA A 50 -13.59 25.59 5.49
N ASN A 51 -14.67 25.12 6.12
CA ASN A 51 -15.91 25.88 6.34
C ASN A 51 -16.06 26.47 7.75
N ARG A 52 -14.97 26.97 8.36
CA ARG A 52 -15.05 27.69 9.65
C ARG A 52 -15.70 29.08 9.49
N LYS A 53 -17.03 29.12 9.43
CA LYS A 53 -17.81 30.37 9.48
C LYS A 53 -17.86 30.91 10.92
N LEU A 54 -17.68 32.21 11.06
CA LEU A 54 -17.93 32.95 12.31
C LEU A 54 -19.45 33.01 12.58
N PRO A 55 -19.91 32.97 13.84
CA PRO A 55 -19.12 33.00 15.09
C PRO A 55 -18.59 31.62 15.54
N LEU A 56 -17.37 31.61 16.11
CA LEU A 56 -16.70 30.39 16.57
C LEU A 56 -17.32 29.85 17.86
N ASN A 57 -18.01 28.71 17.79
CA ASN A 57 -18.45 27.98 18.98
C ASN A 57 -17.31 27.12 19.54
N LYS A 58 -16.62 27.63 20.57
CA LYS A 58 -15.45 26.97 21.19
C LYS A 58 -15.73 25.54 21.67
N LYS A 59 -16.92 25.25 22.22
CA LYS A 59 -17.31 23.90 22.67
C LYS A 59 -17.45 22.94 21.49
N LYS A 60 -18.03 23.40 20.38
CA LYS A 60 -18.15 22.62 19.14
C LYS A 60 -16.78 22.31 18.57
N ILE A 61 -15.89 23.30 18.50
CA ILE A 61 -14.53 23.13 18.00
C ILE A 61 -13.75 22.09 18.82
N ALA A 62 -13.85 22.13 20.15
CA ALA A 62 -13.17 21.16 21.00
C ALA A 62 -13.68 19.72 20.80
N ARG A 63 -15.00 19.55 20.63
CA ARG A 63 -15.61 18.25 20.33
C ARG A 63 -15.19 17.72 18.96
N ASP A 64 -15.29 18.56 17.94
CA ASP A 64 -14.92 18.20 16.57
C ASP A 64 -13.43 17.83 16.50
N TYR A 65 -12.56 18.59 17.18
CA TYR A 65 -11.14 18.27 17.30
C TYR A 65 -10.91 16.90 17.95
N TYR A 66 -11.61 16.59 19.05
CA TYR A 66 -11.49 15.28 19.69
C TYR A 66 -11.88 14.14 18.75
N SER A 67 -13.04 14.22 18.10
CA SER A 67 -13.48 13.21 17.13
C SER A 67 -12.49 13.05 15.98
N LEU A 68 -11.91 14.14 15.51
CA LEU A 68 -10.94 14.12 14.40
C LEU A 68 -9.58 13.58 14.83
N SER A 69 -9.16 13.81 16.07
CA SER A 69 -7.95 13.19 16.60
C SER A 69 -8.06 11.67 16.63
N GLN A 70 -9.26 11.13 16.88
CA GLN A 70 -9.53 9.68 16.81
C GLN A 70 -9.44 9.18 15.37
N ILE A 71 -10.09 9.86 14.42
CA ILE A 71 -10.03 9.49 12.99
C ILE A 71 -8.60 9.55 12.47
N PHE A 72 -7.85 10.60 12.82
CA PHE A 72 -6.45 10.73 12.45
C PHE A 72 -5.58 9.63 13.07
N GLY A 73 -5.82 9.27 14.33
CA GLY A 73 -5.15 8.14 14.98
C GLY A 73 -5.38 6.84 14.21
N SER A 74 -6.64 6.51 13.90
CA SER A 74 -6.98 5.32 13.12
C SER A 74 -6.37 5.35 11.71
N PHE A 75 -6.37 6.50 11.05
CA PHE A 75 -5.69 6.67 9.76
C PHE A 75 -4.19 6.40 9.88
N MET A 76 -3.51 6.99 10.86
CA MET A 76 -2.07 6.82 11.05
C MET A 76 -1.69 5.37 11.33
N ASP A 77 -2.47 4.68 12.17
CA ASP A 77 -2.26 3.27 12.49
C ASP A 77 -2.42 2.41 11.23
N ASP A 78 -3.52 2.59 10.48
CA ASP A 78 -3.78 1.80 9.27
C ASP A 78 -2.79 2.11 8.13
N PHE A 79 -2.44 3.38 7.96
CA PHE A 79 -1.43 3.82 7.00
C PHE A 79 -0.08 3.16 7.29
N SER A 80 0.37 3.19 8.55
CA SER A 80 1.64 2.57 8.95
C SER A 80 1.64 1.07 8.70
N ASN A 81 0.55 0.38 9.08
CA ASN A 81 0.38 -1.05 8.82
C ASN A 81 0.41 -1.38 7.32
N CYS A 82 -0.21 -0.54 6.48
CA CYS A 82 -0.20 -0.74 5.03
C CYS A 82 1.20 -0.54 4.43
N ILE A 83 1.96 0.45 4.91
CA ILE A 83 3.36 0.66 4.49
C ILE A 83 4.21 -0.57 4.84
N ASP A 84 4.16 -1.02 6.09
CA ASP A 84 4.91 -2.21 6.54
C ASP A 84 4.54 -3.46 5.71
N ARG A 85 3.25 -3.61 5.37
CA ARG A 85 2.77 -4.70 4.52
C ARG A 85 3.29 -4.59 3.09
N LEU A 86 3.29 -3.39 2.49
CA LEU A 86 3.85 -3.18 1.15
C LEU A 86 5.34 -3.46 1.10
N GLU A 87 6.09 -3.01 2.11
CA GLU A 87 7.52 -3.32 2.24
C GLU A 87 7.75 -4.82 2.30
N THR A 88 6.98 -5.53 3.13
CA THR A 88 7.05 -7.00 3.25
C THR A 88 6.73 -7.69 1.94
N GLN A 89 5.67 -7.26 1.24
CA GLN A 89 5.27 -7.81 -0.05
C GLN A 89 6.37 -7.60 -1.11
N LEU A 90 6.97 -6.41 -1.16
CA LEU A 90 8.07 -6.10 -2.06
C LEU A 90 9.29 -6.97 -1.77
N ASP A 91 9.64 -7.12 -0.50
CA ASP A 91 10.77 -7.93 -0.04
C ASP A 91 10.60 -9.40 -0.46
N GLN A 92 9.40 -9.94 -0.36
CA GLN A 92 9.06 -11.29 -0.81
C GLN A 92 9.23 -11.43 -2.33
N LEU A 93 8.76 -10.46 -3.11
CA LEU A 93 8.95 -10.42 -4.57
C LEU A 93 10.43 -10.36 -4.96
N MET A 94 11.23 -9.57 -4.23
CA MET A 94 12.67 -9.47 -4.45
C MET A 94 13.39 -10.78 -4.13
N LYS A 95 12.89 -11.58 -3.18
CA LYS A 95 13.44 -12.90 -2.81
C LYS A 95 12.95 -14.04 -3.69
N LYS A 96 11.90 -13.87 -4.49
CA LYS A 96 11.36 -14.93 -5.36
C LYS A 96 12.39 -15.48 -6.35
N GLU A 97 12.19 -16.72 -6.74
CA GLU A 97 13.00 -17.38 -7.75
C GLU A 97 12.90 -16.67 -9.11
N LYS A 98 13.91 -16.93 -9.94
CA LYS A 98 13.93 -16.49 -11.34
C LYS A 98 13.21 -17.53 -12.19
N VAL A 99 12.61 -17.10 -13.29
CA VAL A 99 11.97 -18.02 -14.23
C VAL A 99 13.03 -18.95 -14.83
N LYS A 100 12.82 -20.25 -14.67
CA LYS A 100 13.65 -21.34 -15.19
C LYS A 100 12.95 -21.97 -16.39
N ILE A 101 13.70 -22.24 -17.46
CA ILE A 101 13.22 -22.98 -18.63
C ILE A 101 13.95 -24.33 -18.62
N SER A 102 13.18 -25.43 -18.57
CA SER A 102 13.69 -26.79 -18.82
C SER A 102 13.80 -26.99 -20.33
N GLN A 103 14.99 -27.40 -20.80
CA GLN A 103 15.25 -27.76 -22.20
C GLN A 103 15.43 -29.27 -22.31
#